data_AF-A0A4Q3TE75-F1
#
_entry.id   AF-A0A4Q3TE75-F1
#
_cell.length_a   1.000
_cell.length_b   1.000
_cell.length_c   1.000
_cell.angle_alpha   90.00
_cell.angle_beta   90.00
_cell.angle_gamma   90.00
#
_symmetry.space_group_name_H-M   'P 1'
#
loop_
_entity.id
_entity.type
_entity.pdbx_description
1 polymer ?
#
loop_
_entity_poly.entity_id
_entity_poly.type
_entity_poly.pdbx_seq_one_letter_code
_entity_poly.pdbx_strand_id
1 'polypeptide(L)'
;MDLRKLKTLIDLVSESNVSELEITEAEGKVRIVKGGGATVQVPAPAPLAAAAPAPSAAPVVAAPAPAEVPAGHIVKSPMVGTFYRSSSPGAKPFVEVGSQIKEGETICIVEAMK
;
A
#
# COMPACT_ATOMS: atom_id res chain seq x y z
N MET A 1 31.32 -3.95 -6.27
CA MET A 1 30.10 -4.07 -7.12
C MET A 1 30.50 -4.29 -8.58
N ASP A 2 30.02 -5.34 -9.25
CA ASP A 2 30.37 -5.67 -10.65
C ASP A 2 29.51 -4.91 -11.67
N LEU A 3 30.11 -4.39 -12.75
CA LEU A 3 29.41 -3.64 -13.81
C LEU A 3 28.31 -4.45 -14.51
N ARG A 4 28.46 -5.77 -14.58
CA ARG A 4 27.45 -6.70 -15.14
C ARG A 4 26.18 -6.78 -14.30
N LYS A 5 26.30 -6.75 -12.96
CA LYS A 5 25.15 -6.81 -12.05
C LYS A 5 24.35 -5.51 -12.12
N LEU A 6 25.04 -4.35 -12.21
CA LEU A 6 24.39 -3.04 -12.33
C LEU A 6 23.49 -2.94 -13.58
N LYS A 7 23.94 -3.47 -14.73
CA LYS A 7 23.14 -3.49 -15.96
C LYS A 7 21.87 -4.32 -15.81
N THR A 8 21.97 -5.51 -15.22
CA THR A 8 20.80 -6.37 -14.98
C THR A 8 19.80 -5.70 -14.03
N LEU A 9 20.25 -4.99 -13.01
CA LEU A 9 19.36 -4.24 -12.11
C LEU A 9 18.65 -3.09 -12.84
N ILE A 10 19.34 -2.35 -13.71
CA ILE A 10 18.74 -1.26 -14.50
C ILE A 10 17.69 -1.80 -15.49
N ASP A 11 17.97 -2.94 -16.13
CA ASP A 11 17.03 -3.60 -17.04
C ASP A 11 15.77 -4.06 -16.27
N LEU A 12 15.93 -4.67 -15.08
CA LEU A 12 14.82 -5.11 -14.22
C LEU A 12 13.98 -3.94 -13.67
N VAL A 13 14.64 -2.85 -13.26
CA VAL A 13 13.98 -1.61 -12.79
C VAL A 13 13.31 -0.87 -13.93
N SER A 14 13.73 -1.08 -15.18
CA SER A 14 13.06 -0.49 -16.34
C SER A 14 11.79 -1.26 -16.72
N GLU A 15 11.80 -2.59 -16.63
CA GLU A 15 10.63 -3.46 -16.83
C GLU A 15 9.60 -3.36 -15.69
N SER A 16 10.08 -3.17 -14.45
CA SER A 16 9.22 -2.91 -13.30
C SER A 16 8.84 -1.43 -13.25
N ASN A 17 7.61 -1.07 -12.88
CA ASN A 17 7.21 0.34 -12.71
C ASN A 17 7.80 0.95 -11.41
N VAL A 18 9.11 0.81 -11.20
CA VAL A 18 9.79 1.22 -9.97
C VAL A 18 10.38 2.61 -10.17
N SER A 19 9.92 3.58 -9.38
CA SER A 19 10.34 4.98 -9.48
C SER A 19 11.67 5.26 -8.76
N GLU A 20 12.01 4.47 -7.75
CA GLU A 20 13.23 4.63 -6.96
C GLU A 20 13.73 3.28 -6.40
N LEU A 21 15.04 3.01 -6.53
CA LEU A 21 15.70 1.86 -5.93
C LEU A 21 17.00 2.30 -5.23
N GLU A 22 17.10 2.05 -3.93
CA GLU A 22 18.30 2.30 -3.12
C GLU A 22 18.86 0.96 -2.59
N ILE A 23 20.14 0.70 -2.87
CA ILE A 23 20.84 -0.49 -2.37
C ILE A 23 22.10 -0.03 -1.63
N THR A 24 22.24 -0.49 -0.39
CA THR A 24 23.40 -0.24 0.46
C THR A 24 24.08 -1.57 0.77
N GLU A 25 25.30 -1.75 0.25
CA GLU A 25 26.18 -2.87 0.59
C GLU A 25 27.37 -2.37 1.42
N ALA A 26 28.06 -3.28 2.12
CA ALA A 26 29.12 -2.97 3.07
C ALA A 26 30.27 -2.10 2.50
N GLU A 27 30.43 -2.03 1.17
CA GLU A 27 31.48 -1.26 0.49
C GLU A 27 30.92 -0.21 -0.50
N GLY A 28 29.62 0.11 -0.49
CA GLY A 28 29.09 1.18 -1.34
C GLY A 28 27.56 1.34 -1.38
N LYS A 29 27.12 2.59 -1.63
CA LYS A 29 25.70 2.97 -1.77
C LYS A 29 25.37 3.28 -3.24
N VAL A 30 24.32 2.68 -3.78
CA VAL A 30 23.83 2.92 -5.16
C VAL A 30 22.36 3.32 -5.11
N ARG A 31 22.03 4.50 -5.65
CA ARG A 31 20.68 5.04 -5.77
C ARG A 31 20.33 5.20 -7.25
N ILE A 32 19.26 4.55 -7.69
CA ILE A 32 18.76 4.59 -9.07
C ILE A 32 17.39 5.25 -9.04
N VAL A 33 17.28 6.42 -9.67
CA VAL A 33 16.02 7.18 -9.80
C VAL A 33 15.66 7.24 -11.28
N LYS A 34 14.48 6.74 -11.64
CA LYS A 34 13.94 6.82 -12.99
C LYS A 34 13.31 8.21 -13.18
N GLY A 35 14.13 9.17 -13.60
CA GLY A 35 13.77 10.58 -13.69
C GLY A 35 12.68 10.88 -14.72
N GLY A 36 11.50 11.26 -14.24
CA GLY A 36 10.67 12.28 -14.89
C GLY A 36 10.85 13.55 -14.07
N GLY A 37 11.48 14.58 -14.65
CA GLY A 37 11.64 15.86 -13.98
C GLY A 37 10.26 16.43 -13.64
N ALA A 38 9.92 16.46 -12.35
CA ALA A 38 8.86 17.32 -11.88
C ALA A 38 9.38 18.75 -12.03
N THR A 39 8.93 19.43 -13.09
CA THR A 39 9.07 20.86 -13.24
C THR A 39 8.47 21.51 -12.00
N VAL A 40 9.32 22.19 -11.23
CA VAL A 40 8.89 23.08 -10.16
C VAL A 40 8.15 24.23 -10.85
N GLN A 41 6.82 24.15 -10.91
CA GLN A 41 5.99 25.30 -11.27
C GLN A 41 6.00 26.26 -10.08
N VAL A 42 6.74 27.36 -10.24
CA VAL A 42 6.64 28.53 -9.38
C VAL A 42 5.30 29.21 -9.68
N PRO A 43 4.34 29.29 -8.74
CA PRO A 43 3.12 30.04 -8.98
C PRO A 43 3.42 31.55 -9.01
N ALA A 44 3.01 32.20 -10.10
CA ALA A 44 3.00 33.65 -10.22
C ALA A 44 1.95 34.25 -9.25
N PRO A 45 2.22 35.41 -8.62
CA PRO A 45 1.25 36.04 -7.75
C PRO A 45 0.08 36.60 -8.57
N ALA A 46 -1.11 36.05 -8.36
CA ALA A 46 -2.36 36.58 -8.88
C ALA A 46 -2.93 37.66 -7.92
N PRO A 47 -3.62 38.69 -8.44
CA PRO A 47 -4.11 39.81 -7.65
C PRO A 47 -5.21 39.38 -6.66
N LEU A 48 -5.14 39.96 -5.45
CA LEU A 48 -6.12 39.81 -4.38
C LEU A 48 -7.52 40.18 -4.86
N ALA A 49 -8.38 39.18 -4.98
CA ALA A 49 -9.83 39.36 -5.10
C ALA A 49 -10.45 39.49 -3.71
N ALA A 50 -11.39 40.42 -3.59
CA ALA A 50 -12.09 40.81 -2.37
C ALA A 50 -12.80 39.63 -1.68
N ALA A 51 -12.78 39.63 -0.35
CA ALA A 51 -13.43 38.65 0.50
C ALA A 51 -14.97 38.67 0.31
N ALA A 52 -15.51 37.56 -0.18
CA ALA A 52 -16.92 37.23 -0.06
C ALA A 52 -17.15 36.41 1.23
N PRO A 53 -18.29 36.57 1.93
CA PRO A 53 -18.57 35.84 3.16
C PRO A 53 -18.61 34.32 2.91
N ALA A 54 -17.87 33.58 3.74
CA ALA A 54 -17.71 32.14 3.62
C ALA A 54 -19.04 31.40 3.88
N PRO A 55 -19.35 30.33 3.11
CA PRO A 55 -20.47 29.46 3.42
C PRO A 55 -20.19 28.70 4.73
N SER A 56 -21.22 28.62 5.57
CA SER A 56 -21.23 27.84 6.80
C SER A 56 -20.78 26.40 6.51
N ALA A 57 -19.69 25.97 7.16
CA ALA A 57 -19.19 24.62 7.06
C ALA A 57 -20.23 23.63 7.59
N ALA A 58 -20.64 22.69 6.74
CA ALA A 58 -21.34 21.49 7.16
C ALA A 58 -20.44 20.67 8.11
N PRO A 59 -21.00 19.92 9.07
CA PRO A 59 -20.19 19.13 9.98
C PRO A 59 -19.44 18.07 9.19
N VAL A 60 -18.11 18.19 9.19
CA VAL A 60 -17.20 17.16 8.73
C VAL A 60 -17.39 15.94 9.63
N VAL A 61 -17.92 14.86 9.06
CA VAL A 61 -17.91 13.54 9.67
C VAL A 61 -16.45 13.17 9.90
N ALA A 62 -16.04 13.10 11.16
CA ALA A 62 -14.71 12.67 11.54
C ALA A 62 -14.45 11.26 10.99
N ALA A 63 -13.39 11.11 10.20
CA ALA A 63 -12.90 9.81 9.79
C ALA A 63 -12.50 9.00 11.04
N PRO A 64 -12.84 7.70 11.15
CA PRO A 64 -12.47 6.90 12.30
C PRO A 64 -10.95 6.89 12.46
N ALA A 65 -10.46 7.05 13.69
CA ALA A 65 -9.05 6.89 14.01
C ALA A 65 -8.56 5.50 13.54
N PRO A 66 -7.32 5.38 13.01
CA PRO A 66 -6.78 4.09 12.60
C PRO A 66 -6.81 3.12 13.78
N ALA A 67 -7.50 2.00 13.63
CA ALA A 67 -7.47 0.92 14.60
C ALA A 67 -6.02 0.45 14.80
N GLU A 68 -5.64 0.21 16.05
CA GLU A 68 -4.32 -0.32 16.41
C GLU A 68 -4.01 -1.55 15.56
N VAL A 69 -2.90 -1.51 14.84
CA VAL A 69 -2.46 -2.66 14.03
C VAL A 69 -2.08 -3.79 15.00
N PRO A 70 -2.74 -4.95 14.92
CA PRO A 70 -2.40 -6.06 15.82
C PRO A 70 -0.94 -6.47 15.58
N ALA A 71 -0.18 -6.61 16.66
CA ALA A 71 1.19 -7.10 16.60
C ALA A 71 1.21 -8.53 16.07
N GLY A 72 2.12 -8.84 15.13
CA GLY A 72 2.30 -10.18 14.58
C GLY A 72 2.22 -10.24 13.05
N HIS A 73 2.06 -11.45 12.52
CA HIS A 73 1.95 -11.68 11.08
C HIS A 73 0.52 -11.40 10.59
N ILE A 74 0.38 -10.46 9.65
CA ILE A 74 -0.91 -10.05 9.11
C ILE A 74 -1.14 -10.71 7.75
N VAL A 75 -2.12 -11.61 7.68
CA VAL A 75 -2.56 -12.21 6.41
C VAL A 75 -3.54 -11.24 5.73
N LYS A 76 -3.09 -10.59 4.66
CA LYS A 76 -3.92 -9.67 3.86
C LYS A 76 -4.67 -10.43 2.78
N SER A 77 -5.88 -9.97 2.43
CA SER A 77 -6.60 -10.51 1.27
C SER A 77 -5.87 -10.15 -0.03
N PRO A 78 -5.66 -11.11 -0.96
CA PRO A 78 -5.04 -10.85 -2.25
C PRO A 78 -6.00 -10.21 -3.26
N MET A 79 -7.31 -10.18 -2.97
CA MET A 79 -8.35 -9.65 -3.85
C MET A 79 -9.48 -8.98 -3.06
N VAL A 80 -10.29 -8.18 -3.76
CA VAL A 80 -11.52 -7.60 -3.20
C VAL A 80 -12.64 -8.64 -3.27
N GLY A 81 -13.39 -8.80 -2.18
CA GLY A 81 -14.48 -9.76 -2.10
C GLY A 81 -15.15 -9.78 -0.73
N THR A 82 -16.05 -10.74 -0.54
CA THR A 82 -16.77 -10.98 0.72
C THR A 82 -16.02 -11.99 1.57
N PHE A 83 -15.76 -11.65 2.84
CA PHE A 83 -15.06 -12.51 3.78
C PHE A 83 -16.03 -13.46 4.51
N TYR A 84 -15.67 -14.75 4.56
CA TYR A 84 -16.39 -15.77 5.32
C TYR A 84 -15.45 -16.54 6.24
N ARG A 85 -15.91 -16.77 7.47
CA ARG A 85 -15.18 -17.55 8.49
C ARG A 85 -15.46 -19.05 8.44
N SER A 86 -16.50 -19.47 7.74
CA SER A 86 -16.95 -20.87 7.66
C SER A 86 -17.18 -21.26 6.21
N SER A 87 -17.21 -22.56 5.93
CA SER A 87 -17.45 -23.09 4.58
C SER A 87 -18.90 -22.92 4.09
N SER A 88 -19.86 -22.81 5.01
CA SER A 88 -21.27 -22.60 4.72
C SER A 88 -22.01 -21.98 5.91
N PRO A 89 -23.23 -21.45 5.72
CA PRO A 89 -24.04 -20.93 6.82
C PRO A 89 -24.28 -21.99 7.90
N GLY A 90 -24.01 -21.66 9.16
CA GLY A 90 -24.17 -22.56 10.31
C GLY A 90 -23.04 -23.58 10.50
N ALA A 91 -22.08 -23.70 9.57
CA ALA A 91 -20.88 -24.50 9.78
C ALA A 91 -19.92 -23.82 10.77
N LYS A 92 -19.08 -24.63 11.43
CA LYS A 92 -18.05 -24.14 12.33
C LYS A 92 -17.05 -23.26 11.57
N PRO A 93 -16.48 -22.24 12.24
CA PRO A 93 -15.38 -21.47 11.68
C PRO A 93 -14.20 -22.37 11.32
N PHE A 94 -13.44 -21.98 10.30
CA PHE A 94 -12.18 -22.64 9.96
C PHE A 94 -11.18 -22.56 11.11
N VAL A 95 -11.10 -21.39 11.76
CA VAL A 95 -10.20 -21.13 12.89
C VAL A 95 -10.89 -20.28 13.95
N GLU A 96 -10.51 -20.48 15.21
CA GLU A 96 -10.93 -19.66 16.34
C GLU A 96 -9.73 -18.95 16.99
N VAL A 97 -10.00 -17.97 17.83
CA VAL A 97 -8.93 -17.26 18.55
C VAL A 97 -8.25 -18.24 19.51
N GLY A 98 -6.92 -18.35 19.39
CA GLY A 98 -6.12 -19.32 20.14
C GLY A 98 -5.89 -20.66 19.42
N SER A 99 -6.52 -20.89 18.27
CA SER A 99 -6.19 -22.03 17.41
C SER A 99 -4.76 -21.93 16.89
N GLN A 100 -4.02 -23.03 16.93
CA GLN A 100 -2.74 -23.16 16.23
C GLN A 100 -2.99 -23.55 14.78
N ILE A 101 -2.37 -22.84 13.84
CA ILE A 101 -2.50 -23.06 12.41
C ILE A 101 -1.16 -23.46 11.79
N LYS A 102 -1.21 -24.21 10.69
CA LYS A 102 -0.02 -24.60 9.90
C LYS A 102 -0.05 -24.01 8.49
N GLU A 103 1.12 -24.01 7.84
CA GLU A 103 1.19 -23.64 6.43
C GLU A 103 0.29 -24.55 5.57
N GLY A 104 -0.46 -23.94 4.65
CA GLY A 104 -1.43 -24.63 3.80
C GLY A 104 -2.81 -24.85 4.42
N GLU A 105 -3.01 -24.49 5.70
CA GLU A 105 -4.32 -24.59 6.34
C GLU A 105 -5.27 -23.47 5.89
N THR A 106 -6.51 -23.84 5.55
CA THR A 106 -7.54 -22.87 5.19
C THR A 106 -8.04 -22.15 6.42
N ILE A 107 -7.83 -20.83 6.50
CA ILE A 107 -8.24 -20.00 7.65
C ILE A 107 -9.52 -19.18 7.40
N CYS A 108 -9.87 -18.94 6.13
CA CYS A 108 -11.07 -18.20 5.73
C CYS A 108 -11.35 -18.41 4.24
N ILE A 109 -12.52 -17.93 3.80
CA ILE A 109 -12.87 -17.81 2.38
C ILE A 109 -13.03 -16.33 2.05
N VAL A 110 -12.54 -15.95 0.86
CA VAL A 110 -12.83 -14.65 0.24
C VAL A 110 -13.53 -14.91 -1.09
N GLU A 111 -14.81 -14.55 -1.17
CA GLU A 111 -15.61 -14.69 -2.38
C GLU A 111 -15.52 -13.42 -3.22
N ALA A 112 -14.88 -13.50 -4.38
CA ALA A 112 -14.90 -12.42 -5.36
C ALA A 112 -16.15 -12.55 -6.23
N MET A 113 -17.07 -11.59 -6.12
CA MET A 113 -18.21 -11.48 -7.04
C MET A 113 -17.71 -10.87 -8.36
N LYS A 114 -18.03 -11.51 -9.49
CA LYS A 114 -17.79 -10.96 -10.83
C LYS A 114 -19.00 -10.16 -11.31
#